data_AF-A0AAN0YGU2-F1
#
_entry.id   AF-A0AAN0YGU2-F1
#
_cell.length_a   1.000
_cell.length_b   1.000
_cell.length_c   1.000
_cell.angle_alpha   90.00
_cell.angle_beta   90.00
_cell.angle_gamma   90.00
#
_symmetry.space_group_name_H-M   'P 1'
#
loop_
_entity.id
_entity.type
_entity.pdbx_description
1 polymer ?
#
loop_
_entity_poly.entity_id
_entity_poly.type
_entity_poly.pdbx_seq_one_letter_code
_entity_poly.pdbx_strand_id
1 'polypeptide(L)'
;MIKKHQTLLFPVIHFQNIYVYRKLVNQTFTQGFNDEPLGESLEAIAQRYSNSLVLVSGSITIDFPDELPSSLPPEVQVYGTRVTLVYADLNQAISILQDQWAIGQLDFKVFILVPTFLNSALSYSIIGS
;
A
#
# COMPACT_ATOMS: atom_id res chain seq x y z
N MET A 1 -27.15 15.14 16.05
CA MET A 1 -26.47 14.01 15.34
C MET A 1 -25.02 13.97 15.78
N ILE A 2 -24.60 12.96 16.54
CA ILE A 2 -23.21 12.80 17.00
C ILE A 2 -22.57 11.70 16.13
N LYS A 3 -21.58 12.07 15.31
CA LYS A 3 -20.77 11.11 14.56
C LYS A 3 -19.91 10.33 15.54
N LYS A 4 -20.18 9.03 15.70
CA LYS A 4 -19.30 8.12 16.44
C LYS A 4 -18.04 7.88 15.60
N HIS A 5 -16.91 8.42 16.05
CA HIS A 5 -15.61 8.00 15.56
C HIS A 5 -15.39 6.54 16.00
N GLN A 6 -15.31 5.61 15.04
CA GLN A 6 -14.87 4.25 15.31
C GLN A 6 -13.36 4.27 15.50
N THR A 7 -12.93 4.15 16.75
CA THR A 7 -11.53 3.84 17.09
C THR A 7 -11.30 2.36 16.83
N LEU A 8 -10.39 2.03 15.92
CA LEU A 8 -9.94 0.67 15.68
C LEU A 8 -9.18 0.16 16.93
N LEU A 9 -9.83 -0.70 17.71
CA LEU A 9 -9.22 -1.37 18.86
C LEU A 9 -8.54 -2.66 18.38
N PHE A 10 -7.21 -2.71 18.42
CA PHE A 10 -6.44 -3.91 18.12
C PHE A 10 -6.30 -4.80 19.37
N PRO A 11 -6.41 -6.14 19.27
CA PRO A 11 -6.30 -7.03 20.42
C PRO A 11 -4.87 -7.08 20.97
N VAL A 12 -4.74 -6.98 22.29
CA VAL A 12 -3.51 -7.17 23.07
C VAL A 12 -3.44 -8.64 23.50
N ILE A 13 -2.36 -9.35 23.18
CA ILE A 13 -2.10 -10.73 23.63
C ILE A 13 -1.08 -10.67 24.77
N HIS A 14 -1.41 -11.25 25.93
CA HIS A 14 -0.59 -11.21 27.16
C HIS A 14 0.30 -12.47 27.26
N PHE A 15 1.61 -12.31 27.08
CA PHE A 15 2.63 -13.25 27.55
C PHE A 15 3.55 -12.46 28.49
N GLN A 16 3.80 -12.98 29.70
CA GLN A 16 4.68 -12.42 30.75
C GLN A 16 5.16 -10.98 30.51
N ASN A 17 4.42 -9.97 31.03
CA ASN A 17 4.81 -8.55 31.06
C ASN A 17 5.35 -7.94 29.74
N ILE A 18 5.01 -8.49 28.58
CA ILE A 18 5.34 -7.92 27.27
C ILE A 18 4.05 -7.40 26.63
N TYR A 19 3.97 -6.08 26.46
CA TYR A 19 2.91 -5.47 25.67
C TYR A 19 3.34 -5.44 24.20
N VAL A 20 2.57 -6.12 23.35
CA VAL A 20 2.73 -6.07 21.89
C VAL A 20 1.66 -5.17 21.32
N TYR A 21 2.07 -4.11 20.62
CA TYR A 21 1.16 -3.26 19.84
C TYR A 21 1.66 -3.14 18.40
N ARG A 22 0.77 -2.78 17.47
CA ARG A 22 1.11 -2.58 16.07
C ARG A 22 1.31 -1.08 15.82
N LYS A 23 2.49 -0.71 15.35
CA LYS A 23 2.78 0.65 14.86
C LYS A 23 2.66 0.66 13.34
N LEU A 24 1.88 1.60 12.81
CA LEU A 24 1.84 1.86 11.38
C LEU A 24 3.10 2.62 10.97
N VAL A 25 3.85 2.07 10.02
CA VAL A 25 5.00 2.70 9.38
C VAL A 25 4.67 2.84 7.89
N ASN A 26 5.00 3.99 7.29
CA ASN A 26 4.90 4.16 5.85
C ASN A 26 6.28 4.20 5.19
N GLN A 27 6.33 3.70 3.97
CA GLN A 27 7.48 3.81 3.07
C GLN A 27 6.98 4.29 1.72
N THR A 28 7.79 5.09 1.04
CA THR A 28 7.51 5.54 -0.32
C THR A 28 8.69 5.21 -1.21
N PHE A 29 8.42 4.73 -2.40
CA PHE A 29 9.43 4.52 -3.43
C PHE A 29 8.81 4.70 -4.81
N THR A 30 9.67 4.80 -5.80
CA THR A 30 9.30 5.08 -7.18
C THR A 30 9.89 3.99 -8.07
N GLN A 31 9.14 3.56 -9.08
CA GLN A 31 9.61 2.64 -10.10
C GLN A 31 9.35 3.22 -11.49
N GLY A 32 10.42 3.32 -12.28
CA GLY A 32 10.33 3.65 -13.70
C GLY A 32 10.10 2.39 -14.51
N PHE A 33 9.36 2.54 -15.62
CA PHE A 33 9.14 1.53 -16.63
C PHE A 33 9.62 2.09 -17.95
N ASN A 34 10.41 1.30 -18.68
CA ASN A 34 10.92 1.69 -19.98
C ASN A 34 10.70 0.55 -20.98
N ASP A 35 9.44 0.44 -21.41
CA ASP A 35 8.99 -0.61 -22.32
C ASP A 35 9.16 -2.00 -21.69
N GLU A 36 8.53 -2.16 -20.52
CA GLU A 36 8.62 -3.36 -19.70
C GLU A 36 7.22 -3.87 -19.33
N PRO A 37 7.04 -5.19 -19.10
CA PRO A 37 5.78 -5.74 -18.65
C PRO A 37 5.44 -5.27 -17.23
N LEU A 38 4.22 -4.75 -17.05
CA LEU A 38 3.74 -4.28 -15.75
C LEU A 38 3.41 -5.42 -14.79
N GLY A 39 2.80 -6.52 -15.28
CA GLY A 39 2.33 -7.62 -14.45
C GLY A 39 3.41 -8.16 -13.52
N GLU A 40 4.52 -8.65 -14.09
CA GLU A 40 5.63 -9.23 -13.33
C GLU A 40 6.21 -8.25 -12.30
N SER A 41 6.38 -6.99 -12.69
CA SER A 41 6.92 -5.94 -11.83
C SER A 41 6.00 -5.62 -10.65
N LEU A 42 4.70 -5.45 -10.90
CA LEU A 42 3.72 -5.14 -9.87
C LEU A 42 3.50 -6.34 -8.94
N GLU A 43 3.49 -7.56 -9.47
CA GLU A 43 3.43 -8.80 -8.69
C GLU A 43 4.65 -8.96 -7.78
N ALA A 44 5.86 -8.65 -8.26
CA ALA A 44 7.07 -8.67 -7.43
C ALA A 44 6.97 -7.71 -6.25
N ILE A 45 6.38 -6.52 -6.45
CA ILE A 45 6.10 -5.57 -5.37
C ILE A 45 5.07 -6.16 -4.39
N ALA A 46 3.99 -6.76 -4.90
CA ALA A 46 2.95 -7.37 -4.08
C ALA A 46 3.51 -8.51 -3.21
N GLN A 47 4.39 -9.34 -3.77
CA GLN A 47 5.08 -10.41 -3.03
C GLN A 47 6.01 -9.85 -1.96
N ARG A 48 6.81 -8.83 -2.29
CA ARG A 48 7.71 -8.15 -1.35
C ARG A 48 6.97 -7.54 -0.16
N TYR A 49 5.75 -7.05 -0.38
CA TYR A 49 4.92 -6.37 0.61
C TYR A 49 3.59 -7.10 0.89
N SER A 50 3.61 -8.43 0.89
CA SER A 50 2.42 -9.31 0.96
C SER A 50 1.47 -9.10 2.16
N ASN A 51 1.94 -8.47 3.24
CA ASN A 51 1.13 -8.18 4.43
C ASN A 51 0.96 -6.67 4.67
N SER A 52 1.05 -5.87 3.61
CA SER A 52 0.98 -4.41 3.66
C SER A 52 -0.12 -3.90 2.74
N LEU A 53 -0.72 -2.76 3.07
CA LEU A 53 -1.48 -2.00 2.09
C LEU A 53 -0.48 -1.25 1.21
N VAL A 54 -0.57 -1.44 -0.10
CA VAL A 54 0.28 -0.74 -1.08
C VAL A 54 -0.63 0.08 -1.99
N LEU A 55 -0.43 1.39 -2.00
CA LEU A 55 -1.15 2.31 -2.89
C LEU A 55 -0.22 2.76 -4.01
N VAL A 56 -0.75 2.80 -5.22
CA VAL A 56 -0.03 3.15 -6.45
C VAL A 56 -0.59 4.44 -7.01
N SER A 57 0.29 5.37 -7.36
CA SER A 57 -0.07 6.61 -8.03
C SER A 57 0.93 6.93 -9.13
N GLY A 58 0.53 7.75 -10.10
CA GLY A 58 1.42 8.18 -11.17
C GLY A 58 0.76 8.05 -12.53
N SER A 59 1.55 8.20 -13.58
CA SER A 59 1.06 8.10 -14.93
C SER A 59 2.06 7.35 -15.82
N ILE A 60 1.50 6.45 -16.61
CA ILE A 60 2.22 5.59 -17.55
C ILE A 60 1.51 5.61 -18.89
N THR A 61 2.26 5.38 -19.95
CA THR A 61 1.74 5.09 -21.27
C THR A 61 1.74 3.57 -21.45
N ILE A 62 0.65 3.01 -21.96
CA ILE A 62 0.49 1.58 -22.26
C ILE A 62 0.25 1.35 -23.75
N ASP A 63 0.54 0.14 -24.22
CA ASP A 63 0.43 -0.23 -25.64
C ASP A 63 -0.99 -0.55 -26.08
N PHE A 64 -1.77 -1.22 -25.23
CA PHE A 64 -3.09 -1.76 -25.60
C PHE A 64 -4.20 -1.24 -24.68
N PRO A 65 -4.52 0.07 -24.72
CA PRO A 65 -5.59 0.63 -23.87
C PRO A 65 -6.96 0.02 -24.13
N ASP A 66 -7.20 -0.53 -25.33
CA ASP A 66 -8.45 -1.20 -25.69
C ASP A 66 -8.63 -2.58 -25.01
N GLU A 67 -7.55 -3.15 -24.48
CA GLU A 67 -7.58 -4.43 -23.73
C GLU A 67 -7.90 -4.23 -22.25
N LEU A 68 -7.98 -2.98 -21.79
CA LEU A 68 -8.37 -2.69 -20.42
C LEU A 68 -9.83 -3.10 -20.15
N PRO A 69 -10.17 -3.43 -18.89
CA PRO A 69 -11.55 -3.68 -18.51
C PRO A 69 -12.48 -2.54 -18.89
N SER A 70 -13.67 -2.86 -19.40
CA SER A 70 -14.67 -1.87 -19.84
C SER A 70 -15.22 -1.00 -18.71
N SER A 71 -15.10 -1.47 -17.46
CA SER A 71 -15.42 -0.73 -16.25
C SER A 71 -14.17 -0.58 -15.40
N LEU A 72 -13.75 0.66 -15.20
CA LEU A 72 -12.60 1.01 -14.38
C LEU A 72 -13.04 1.64 -13.06
N PRO A 73 -12.30 1.42 -11.98
CA PRO A 73 -12.52 2.10 -10.72
C PRO A 73 -12.16 3.60 -10.84
N PRO A 74 -12.73 4.47 -9.99
CA PRO A 74 -12.53 5.92 -10.10
C PRO A 74 -11.07 6.37 -9.89
N GLU A 75 -10.26 5.56 -9.22
CA GLU A 75 -8.83 5.78 -9.01
C GLU A 75 -7.99 5.58 -10.30
N VAL A 76 -8.59 5.01 -11.36
CA VAL A 76 -7.93 4.71 -12.64
C VAL A 76 -8.58 5.53 -13.74
N GLN A 77 -7.79 6.38 -14.39
CA GLN A 77 -8.24 7.23 -15.49
C GLN A 77 -7.45 6.93 -16.74
N VAL A 78 -8.14 6.79 -17.87
CA VAL A 78 -7.52 6.47 -19.17
C VAL A 78 -7.82 7.60 -20.16
N TYR A 79 -6.78 8.07 -20.83
CA TYR A 79 -6.88 9.07 -21.88
C TYR A 79 -5.96 8.68 -23.05
N GLY A 80 -6.54 8.12 -24.11
CA GLY A 80 -5.78 7.47 -25.17
C GLY A 80 -4.96 6.32 -24.61
N THR A 81 -3.65 6.33 -24.84
CA THR A 81 -2.70 5.36 -24.30
C THR A 81 -2.19 5.69 -22.91
N ARG A 82 -2.56 6.85 -22.34
CA ARG A 82 -2.11 7.26 -21.01
C ARG A 82 -3.07 6.74 -19.94
N VAL A 83 -2.52 6.02 -18.97
CA VAL A 83 -3.20 5.64 -17.73
C VAL A 83 -2.68 6.51 -16.60
N THR A 84 -3.59 6.99 -15.77
CA THR A 84 -3.28 7.72 -14.53
C THR A 84 -3.89 6.98 -13.36
N LEU A 85 -3.06 6.69 -12.35
CA LEU A 85 -3.43 6.06 -11.10
C LEU A 85 -3.43 7.11 -9.99
N VAL A 86 -4.51 7.18 -9.22
CA VAL A 86 -4.66 8.10 -8.09
C VAL A 86 -4.87 7.30 -6.81
N TYR A 87 -3.75 6.82 -6.24
CA TYR A 87 -3.73 6.00 -5.04
C TYR A 87 -4.60 4.73 -5.14
N ALA A 88 -4.55 4.05 -6.29
CA ALA A 88 -5.20 2.77 -6.49
C ALA A 88 -4.54 1.68 -5.62
N ASP A 89 -5.31 0.70 -5.15
CA ASP A 89 -4.75 -0.48 -4.49
C ASP A 89 -3.86 -1.27 -5.47
N LEU A 90 -2.70 -1.76 -5.01
CA LEU A 90 -1.78 -2.50 -5.88
C LEU A 90 -2.42 -3.72 -6.54
N ASN A 91 -3.25 -4.49 -5.83
CA ASN A 91 -3.88 -5.67 -6.41
C ASN A 91 -4.91 -5.29 -7.48
N GLN A 92 -5.59 -4.16 -7.28
CA GLN A 92 -6.48 -3.61 -8.29
C GLN A 92 -5.69 -3.15 -9.51
N ALA A 93 -4.56 -2.44 -9.32
CA ALA A 93 -3.68 -2.03 -10.42
C ALA A 93 -3.16 -3.26 -11.20
N ILE A 94 -2.73 -4.33 -10.51
CA ILE A 94 -2.33 -5.60 -11.15
C ILE A 94 -3.48 -6.14 -12.00
N SER A 95 -4.68 -6.29 -11.44
CA SER A 95 -5.82 -6.86 -12.17
C SER A 95 -6.22 -6.10 -13.44
N ILE A 96 -5.89 -4.81 -13.52
CA ILE A 96 -6.20 -3.94 -14.65
C ILE A 96 -5.06 -3.92 -15.66
N LEU A 97 -3.80 -3.98 -15.19
CA LEU A 97 -2.61 -3.66 -15.98
C LEU A 97 -1.67 -4.85 -16.21
N GLN A 98 -1.97 -6.04 -15.68
CA GLN A 98 -1.08 -7.20 -15.71
C GLN A 98 -0.58 -7.57 -17.11
N ASP A 99 -1.42 -7.40 -18.13
CA ASP A 99 -1.12 -7.78 -19.52
C ASP A 99 -0.56 -6.62 -20.35
N GLN A 100 -0.29 -5.47 -19.72
CA GLN A 100 0.19 -4.27 -20.40
C GLN A 100 1.71 -4.10 -20.30
N TRP A 101 2.27 -3.54 -21.37
CA TRP A 101 3.62 -2.98 -21.40
C TRP A 101 3.55 -1.50 -21.13
N ALA A 102 4.57 -0.94 -20.48
CA ALA A 102 4.51 0.46 -20.07
C ALA A 102 5.82 1.23 -20.21
N ILE A 103 5.64 2.53 -20.49
CA ILE A 103 6.67 3.56 -20.37
C ILE A 103 6.17 4.62 -19.40
N GLY A 104 6.98 4.97 -18.40
CA GLY A 104 6.66 6.03 -17.47
C GLY A 104 7.13 5.73 -16.06
N GLN A 105 6.41 6.25 -15.07
CA GLN A 105 6.81 6.13 -13.67
C GLN A 105 5.60 6.00 -12.76
N LEU A 106 5.72 5.10 -11.80
CA LEU A 106 4.75 4.93 -10.72
C LEU A 106 5.42 5.17 -9.36
N ASP A 107 4.68 5.83 -8.48
CA ASP A 107 5.01 6.05 -7.08
C ASP A 107 4.18 5.10 -6.21
N PHE A 108 4.85 4.47 -5.26
CA PHE A 108 4.28 3.48 -4.36
C PHE A 108 4.33 3.99 -2.94
N LYS A 109 3.23 3.86 -2.22
CA LYS A 109 3.13 4.12 -0.80
C LYS A 109 2.72 2.85 -0.06
N VAL A 110 3.64 2.32 0.73
CA VAL A 110 3.47 1.08 1.48
C VAL A 110 3.16 1.41 2.93
N PHE A 111 2.14 0.77 3.47
CA PHE A 111 1.72 0.87 4.86
C PHE A 111 1.94 -0.47 5.56
N ILE A 112 2.93 -0.52 6.44
CA ILE A 112 3.39 -1.72 7.13
C ILE A 112 2.96 -1.65 8.59
N LEU A 113 2.38 -2.74 9.10
CA LEU A 113 2.09 -2.90 10.53
C LEU A 113 3.26 -3.62 11.21
N VAL A 114 4.09 -2.87 11.93
CA VAL A 114 5.25 -3.43 12.64
C VAL A 114 4.90 -3.70 14.10
N PRO A 115 5.10 -4.92 14.61
CA PRO A 115 4.95 -5.19 16.04
C PRO A 115 6.01 -4.42 16.81
N THR A 116 5.60 -3.71 17.85
CA THR A 116 6.48 -3.01 18.77
C THR A 116 6.29 -3.60 20.17
N PHE A 117 7.42 -3.83 20.85
CA PHE A 117 7.47 -4.42 22.19
C PHE A 117 7.79 -3.32 23.20
N LEU A 118 6.96 -3.16 24.23
CA LEU A 118 7.32 -2.38 25.41
C LEU A 118 7.84 -3.33 26.49
N ASN A 119 9.10 -3.17 26.87
CA ASN A 119 9.64 -3.78 28.08
C ASN A 119 9.22 -2.94 29.29
N SER A 120 8.54 -3.56 30.25
CA SER A 120 8.04 -2.91 31.48
C SER A 120 9.14 -2.50 32.49
N ALA A 121 10.41 -2.50 32.10
CA ALA A 121 11.53 -2.21 33.01
C ALA A 121 11.73 -0.72 33.33
N LEU A 122 10.94 0.19 32.74
CA LEU A 122 11.04 1.64 32.97
C LEU A 122 9.85 2.26 33.73
N SER A 123 8.94 1.46 34.27
CA SER A 123 7.75 1.96 34.99
C SER A 123 7.99 2.34 36.46
N TYR A 124 9.20 2.17 37.01
CA TYR A 124 9.47 2.33 38.45
C TYR A 124 10.40 3.51 38.79
N SER A 125 10.28 4.66 38.13
CA SER A 125 11.03 5.86 38.60
C SER A 125 10.30 7.20 38.51
N ILE A 126 9.00 7.24 38.18
CA ILE A 126 8.22 8.49 38.19
C ILE A 126 7.04 8.40 39.16
N ILE A 127 7.26 7.90 40.38
CA ILE A 127 6.40 8.19 41.55
C ILE A 127 7.31 8.19 42.78
N GLY A 128 8.12 9.23 42.93
CA GLY A 128 9.08 9.33 44.03
C GLY A 128 9.74 10.69 44.09
N SER A 129 8.99 11.69 44.55
CA SER A 129 9.46 12.93 45.18
C SER A 129 8.28 13.60 45.87
#